data_AF-A0A936HC87-F1
#
_entry.id   AF-A0A936HC87-F1
#
_cell.length_a   1.000
_cell.length_b   1.000
_cell.length_c   1.000
_cell.angle_alpha   90.00
_cell.angle_beta   90.00
_cell.angle_gamma   90.00
#
_symmetry.space_group_name_H-M   'P 1'
#
loop_
_entity.id
_entity.type
_entity.pdbx_description
1 polymer ?
#
loop_
_entity_poly.entity_id
_entity_poly.type
_entity_poly.pdbx_seq_one_letter_code
_entity_poly.pdbx_strand_id
1 'polypeptide(L)'
;MLAGCKQFAALKNLEVTDPKNFEAICTTFRKDGAYSEYDNLDTVVQKLNNGMGIFTEAFANKFNLNKLPIDGVEPLQASIARNLYPVVSPLMLYVKRNHLSLVAGLKEYLVEATSESAIATSGYLLQQGLIPLPLLERRQIQTEVQSVIK
;
A
#
# COMPACT_ATOMS: atom_id res chain seq x y z
N MET A 1 5.11 -1.88 -13.19
CA MET A 1 4.63 -1.86 -14.60
C MET A 1 5.46 -2.76 -15.51
N LEU A 2 6.78 -2.55 -15.65
CA LEU A 2 7.63 -3.33 -16.57
C LEU A 2 7.58 -4.85 -16.36
N ALA A 3 7.68 -5.33 -15.10
CA ALA A 3 7.63 -6.76 -14.80
C ALA A 3 6.33 -7.45 -15.26
N GLY A 4 5.17 -6.82 -15.03
CA GLY A 4 3.88 -7.32 -15.51
C GLY A 4 3.77 -7.28 -17.03
N CYS A 5 4.32 -6.25 -17.66
CA CYS A 5 4.33 -6.11 -19.12
C CYS A 5 5.02 -7.29 -19.83
N LYS A 6 6.05 -7.88 -19.22
CA LYS A 6 6.78 -9.06 -19.73
C LYS A 6 5.94 -10.34 -19.74
N GLN A 7 4.84 -10.39 -18.99
CA GLN A 7 3.94 -11.54 -18.97
C GLN A 7 3.08 -11.62 -20.24
N PHE A 8 2.94 -10.51 -20.97
CA PHE A 8 2.20 -10.49 -22.23
C PHE A 8 3.09 -10.92 -23.39
N ALA A 9 2.75 -12.06 -24.01
CA ALA A 9 3.50 -12.62 -25.13
C ALA A 9 3.71 -11.61 -26.27
N ALA A 10 2.73 -10.74 -26.54
CA ALA A 10 2.80 -9.70 -27.56
C ALA A 10 3.87 -8.63 -27.30
N LEU A 11 4.24 -8.38 -26.04
CA LEU A 11 5.18 -7.33 -25.65
C LEU A 11 6.57 -7.89 -25.31
N LYS A 12 6.68 -9.19 -25.07
CA LYS A 12 7.94 -9.86 -24.71
C LYS A 12 9.02 -9.72 -25.79
N ASN A 13 8.66 -9.82 -27.07
CA ASN A 13 9.64 -9.66 -28.15
C ASN A 13 10.13 -8.21 -28.26
N LEU A 14 9.28 -7.24 -27.93
CA LEU A 14 9.59 -5.83 -28.03
C LEU A 14 10.67 -5.40 -27.03
N GLU A 15 10.76 -6.05 -25.87
CA GLU A 15 11.84 -5.82 -24.90
C GLU A 15 13.23 -6.00 -25.53
N VAL A 16 13.38 -6.97 -26.44
CA VAL A 16 14.66 -7.26 -27.09
C VAL A 16 14.86 -6.42 -28.34
N THR A 17 13.82 -6.27 -29.17
CA THR A 17 13.94 -5.61 -30.48
C THR A 17 13.87 -4.09 -30.41
N ASP A 18 13.15 -3.54 -29.42
CA ASP A 18 13.02 -2.09 -29.21
C ASP A 18 12.77 -1.77 -27.72
N PRO A 19 13.83 -1.77 -26.89
CA PRO A 19 13.71 -1.57 -25.45
C PRO A 19 13.07 -0.24 -25.05
N LYS A 20 13.32 0.82 -25.84
CA LYS A 20 12.78 2.16 -25.58
C LYS A 20 11.27 2.18 -25.80
N ASN A 21 10.80 1.61 -26.90
CA ASN A 21 9.37 1.54 -27.17
C ASN A 21 8.66 0.57 -26.20
N PHE A 22 9.32 -0.53 -25.80
CA PHE A 22 8.82 -1.39 -24.73
C PHE A 22 8.59 -0.62 -23.44
N GLU A 23 9.59 0.13 -22.97
CA GLU A 23 9.44 0.95 -21.75
C GLU A 23 8.31 1.99 -21.90
N ALA A 24 8.23 2.68 -23.03
CA ALA A 24 7.19 3.68 -23.29
C ALA A 24 5.78 3.07 -23.26
N ILE A 25 5.56 1.94 -23.94
CA ILE A 25 4.26 1.25 -23.96
C ILE A 25 3.90 0.75 -22.57
N CYS A 26 4.85 0.14 -21.87
CA CYS A 26 4.60 -0.47 -20.56
C CYS A 26 4.38 0.54 -19.44
N THR A 27 4.77 1.80 -19.61
CA THR A 27 4.62 2.87 -18.61
C THR A 27 3.51 3.87 -18.92
N THR A 28 2.93 3.81 -20.12
CA THR A 28 1.83 4.69 -20.53
C THR A 28 0.48 4.08 -20.16
N PHE A 29 -0.38 4.87 -19.50
CA PHE A 29 -1.76 4.46 -19.25
C PHE A 29 -2.56 4.37 -20.55
N ARG A 30 -3.45 3.38 -20.63
CA ARG A 30 -4.34 3.18 -21.76
C ARG A 30 -5.34 4.34 -21.90
N LYS A 31 -5.62 4.74 -23.14
CA LYS A 31 -6.56 5.81 -23.51
C LYS A 31 -7.78 5.30 -24.29
N ASP A 32 -7.97 3.98 -24.31
CA ASP A 32 -9.05 3.27 -25.02
C ASP A 32 -10.39 3.29 -24.25
N GLY A 33 -10.49 4.05 -23.16
CA GLY A 33 -11.67 4.14 -22.31
C GLY A 33 -11.82 3.00 -21.29
N ALA A 34 -10.97 1.97 -21.32
CA ALA A 34 -11.01 0.87 -20.35
C ALA A 34 -10.30 1.21 -19.02
N TYR A 35 -9.58 2.33 -18.97
CA TYR A 35 -9.01 2.91 -17.75
C TYR A 35 -9.52 4.33 -17.58
N SER A 36 -9.80 4.70 -16.33
CA SER A 36 -10.18 6.06 -15.97
C SER A 36 -9.56 6.37 -14.61
N GLU A 37 -8.94 7.54 -14.51
CA GLU A 37 -8.42 8.06 -13.26
C GLU A 37 -9.46 8.98 -12.63
N TYR A 38 -9.61 8.90 -11.31
CA TYR A 38 -10.59 9.67 -10.56
C TYR A 38 -9.92 10.33 -9.36
N ASP A 39 -9.92 11.67 -9.36
CA ASP A 39 -9.36 12.44 -8.24
C ASP A 39 -10.30 12.46 -7.02
N ASN A 40 -11.61 12.33 -7.25
CA ASN A 40 -12.62 12.32 -6.19
C ASN A 40 -13.28 10.94 -6.07
N LEU A 41 -12.82 10.18 -5.07
CA LEU A 41 -13.27 8.82 -4.81
C LEU A 41 -14.73 8.74 -4.34
N ASP A 42 -15.30 9.76 -3.67
CA ASP A 42 -16.67 9.66 -3.14
C ASP A 42 -17.73 9.48 -4.24
N THR A 43 -17.44 9.97 -5.46
CA THR A 43 -18.32 9.78 -6.63
C THR A 43 -18.01 8.53 -7.45
N VAL A 44 -16.89 7.87 -7.18
CA VAL A 44 -16.38 6.77 -8.02
C VAL A 44 -17.20 5.50 -7.85
N VAL A 45 -17.75 5.25 -6.66
CA VAL A 45 -18.56 4.06 -6.36
C VAL A 45 -19.81 4.02 -7.23
N GLN A 46 -20.43 5.18 -7.46
CA GLN A 46 -21.60 5.30 -8.34
C GLN A 46 -21.26 5.04 -9.81
N LYS A 47 -20.01 5.31 -10.20
CA LYS A 47 -19.52 5.14 -11.57
C LYS A 47 -18.88 3.78 -11.83
N LEU A 48 -18.62 2.99 -10.79
CA LEU A 48 -17.91 1.73 -10.90
C LEU A 48 -18.66 0.74 -11.81
N ASN A 49 -20.00 0.68 -11.75
CA ASN A 49 -20.90 -0.10 -12.61
C ASN A 49 -20.30 -1.40 -13.20
N ASN A 50 -20.16 -2.45 -12.37
CA ASN A 50 -19.52 -3.74 -12.70
C ASN A 50 -18.01 -3.66 -13.07
N GLY A 51 -17.36 -2.53 -12.80
CA GLY A 51 -15.93 -2.32 -12.94
C GLY A 51 -15.15 -2.68 -11.68
N MET A 52 -13.83 -2.57 -11.79
CA MET A 52 -12.88 -2.80 -10.70
C MET A 52 -12.03 -1.56 -10.49
N GLY A 53 -11.60 -1.33 -9.26
CA GLY A 53 -10.73 -0.22 -8.92
C GLY A 53 -9.77 -0.60 -7.79
N ILE A 54 -8.70 0.17 -7.66
CA ILE A 54 -7.76 0.04 -6.56
C ILE A 54 -8.19 1.03 -5.48
N PHE A 55 -8.56 0.51 -4.31
CA PHE A 55 -9.05 1.30 -3.19
C PHE A 55 -8.26 0.99 -1.93
N THR A 56 -8.21 1.95 -1.00
CA THR A 56 -7.72 1.68 0.35
C THR A 56 -8.70 0.77 1.10
N GLU A 57 -8.19 0.00 2.05
CA GLU A 57 -8.99 -0.88 2.91
C GLU A 57 -10.11 -0.11 3.65
N ALA A 58 -9.80 1.11 4.14
CA ALA A 58 -10.78 1.99 4.75
C ALA A 58 -11.93 2.35 3.79
N PHE A 59 -11.61 2.68 2.53
CA PHE A 59 -12.61 3.04 1.53
C PHE A 59 -13.48 1.84 1.15
N ALA A 60 -12.87 0.68 0.93
CA ALA A 60 -13.58 -0.56 0.64
C ALA A 60 -14.57 -0.93 1.76
N ASN A 61 -14.16 -0.80 3.03
CA ASN A 61 -15.02 -1.06 4.18
C ASN A 61 -16.14 -0.01 4.32
N LYS A 62 -15.84 1.28 4.12
CA LYS A 62 -16.83 2.38 4.17
C LYS A 62 -17.98 2.17 3.17
N PHE A 63 -17.67 1.70 1.97
CA PHE A 63 -18.64 1.53 0.88
C PHE A 63 -19.06 0.07 0.64
N ASN A 64 -18.67 -0.85 1.52
CA ASN A 64 -18.96 -2.29 1.42
C ASN A 64 -18.60 -2.87 0.04
N LEU A 65 -17.43 -2.53 -0.49
CA LEU A 65 -16.96 -3.02 -1.78
C LEU A 65 -16.52 -4.49 -1.67
N ASN A 66 -16.79 -5.26 -2.72
CA ASN A 66 -16.24 -6.61 -2.85
C ASN A 66 -14.72 -6.52 -3.04
N LYS A 67 -13.97 -7.24 -2.19
CA LYS A 67 -12.52 -7.37 -2.29
C LYS A 67 -12.20 -8.61 -3.11
N LEU A 68 -11.28 -8.49 -4.07
CA LEU A 68 -11.00 -9.54 -5.02
C LEU A 68 -9.68 -10.25 -4.69
N PRO A 69 -9.59 -11.57 -4.86
CA PRO A 69 -8.32 -12.26 -4.83
C PRO A 69 -7.47 -11.85 -6.03
N ILE A 70 -6.16 -11.75 -5.83
CA ILE A 70 -5.19 -11.49 -6.90
C ILE A 70 -4.18 -12.63 -6.87
N ASP A 71 -3.94 -13.25 -8.02
CA ASP A 71 -3.07 -14.44 -8.17
C ASP A 71 -3.46 -15.59 -7.22
N GLY A 72 -4.76 -15.74 -6.94
CA GLY A 72 -5.30 -16.76 -6.04
C GLY A 72 -5.10 -16.47 -4.55
N VAL A 73 -4.56 -15.30 -4.19
CA VAL A 73 -4.39 -14.86 -2.80
C VAL A 73 -5.55 -13.95 -2.40
N GLU A 74 -6.27 -14.34 -1.35
CA GLU A 74 -7.36 -13.54 -0.78
C GLU A 74 -6.81 -12.32 0.01
N PRO A 75 -7.53 -11.17 0.00
CA PRO A 75 -7.16 -9.96 0.74
C PRO A 75 -7.52 -10.05 2.23
N LEU A 76 -6.97 -11.05 2.93
CA LEU A 76 -7.15 -11.25 4.36
C LEU A 76 -6.13 -10.42 5.15
N GLN A 77 -6.46 -10.02 6.38
CA GLN A 77 -5.49 -9.35 7.27
C GLN A 77 -4.19 -10.16 7.39
N ALA A 78 -4.28 -11.49 7.47
CA ALA A 78 -3.13 -12.37 7.60
C ALA A 78 -2.25 -12.47 6.34
N SER A 79 -2.83 -12.33 5.13
CA SER A 79 -2.07 -12.30 3.88
C SER A 79 -1.48 -10.91 3.64
N ILE A 80 -2.21 -9.86 3.97
CA ILE A 80 -1.75 -8.47 3.83
C ILE A 80 -0.61 -8.16 4.81
N ALA A 81 -0.77 -8.50 6.11
CA ALA A 81 0.25 -8.25 7.13
C ALA A 81 1.58 -8.98 6.87
N ARG A 82 1.56 -10.03 6.03
CA ARG A 82 2.74 -10.81 5.62
C ARG A 82 3.21 -10.48 4.21
N ASN A 83 2.66 -9.43 3.57
CA ASN A 83 2.95 -9.06 2.18
C ASN A 83 2.74 -10.20 1.16
N LEU A 84 1.81 -11.12 1.44
CA LEU A 84 1.43 -12.21 0.54
C LEU A 84 0.38 -11.76 -0.48
N TYR A 85 -0.53 -10.86 -0.07
CA TYR A 85 -1.43 -10.22 -1.02
C TYR A 85 -0.60 -9.23 -1.87
N PRO A 86 -0.68 -9.27 -3.21
CA PRO A 86 0.29 -8.55 -4.06
C PRO A 86 0.05 -7.04 -4.14
N VAL A 87 -1.13 -6.56 -3.75
CA VAL A 87 -1.48 -5.13 -3.76
C VAL A 87 -1.51 -4.62 -2.32
N VAL A 88 -0.32 -4.44 -1.74
CA VAL A 88 -0.12 -3.91 -0.39
C VAL A 88 0.84 -2.73 -0.47
N SER A 89 0.50 -1.65 0.24
CA SER A 89 1.37 -0.47 0.38
C SER A 89 1.73 -0.31 1.85
N PRO A 90 2.96 -0.66 2.28
CA PRO A 90 3.38 -0.47 3.66
C PRO A 90 3.46 1.03 3.99
N LEU A 91 2.94 1.40 5.17
CA LEU A 91 3.13 2.74 5.71
C LEU A 91 4.52 2.83 6.35
N MET A 92 5.35 3.75 5.84
CA MET A 92 6.71 3.95 6.32
C MET A 92 6.85 5.32 7.00
N LEU A 93 7.49 5.35 8.17
CA LEU A 93 7.87 6.58 8.85
C LEU A 93 9.38 6.80 8.69
N TYR A 94 9.75 7.87 7.98
CA TYR A 94 11.15 8.24 7.78
C TYR A 94 11.53 9.40 8.70
N VAL A 95 12.53 9.19 9.55
CA VAL A 95 13.03 10.22 10.47
C VAL A 95 14.54 10.37 10.36
N LYS A 96 14.99 11.62 10.23
CA LYS A 96 16.40 11.97 10.35
C LYS A 96 16.80 11.99 11.82
N ARG A 97 17.79 11.16 12.20
CA ARG A 97 18.25 11.06 13.59
C ARG A 97 18.66 12.42 14.18
N ASN A 98 19.35 13.26 13.40
CA ASN A 98 19.78 14.59 13.83
C ASN A 98 18.60 15.53 14.17
N HIS A 99 17.38 15.24 13.70
CA HIS A 99 16.21 16.08 13.98
C HIS A 99 15.51 15.72 15.29
N LEU A 100 15.85 14.59 15.93
CA LEU A 100 15.21 14.14 17.17
C LEU A 100 15.44 15.09 18.34
N SER A 101 16.53 15.87 18.32
CA SER A 101 16.82 16.91 19.32
C SER A 101 16.44 18.32 18.86
N LEU A 102 16.17 18.52 17.57
CA LEU A 102 15.88 19.83 16.98
C LEU A 102 14.39 20.10 16.85
N VAL A 103 13.59 19.04 16.64
CA VAL A 103 12.14 19.13 16.43
C VAL A 103 11.45 18.72 17.72
N ALA A 104 10.81 19.68 18.38
CA ALA A 104 10.02 19.43 19.57
C ALA A 104 8.89 18.43 19.27
N GLY A 105 8.69 17.45 20.15
CA GLY A 105 7.62 16.45 20.01
C GLY A 105 7.95 15.27 19.08
N LEU A 106 9.07 15.28 18.36
CA LEU A 106 9.36 14.24 17.37
C LEU A 106 9.69 12.88 18.02
N LYS A 107 10.35 12.89 19.17
CA LYS A 107 10.61 11.65 19.94
C LYS A 107 9.30 11.06 20.45
N GLU A 108 8.45 11.90 21.01
CA GLU A 108 7.14 11.54 21.55
C GLU A 108 6.23 11.01 20.44
N TYR A 109 6.23 11.65 19.27
CA TYR A 109 5.49 11.19 18.10
C TYR A 109 5.94 9.80 17.66
N LEU A 110 7.25 9.52 17.61
CA LEU A 110 7.74 8.19 17.24
C LEU A 110 7.34 7.11 18.24
N VAL A 111 7.39 7.42 19.54
CA VAL A 111 6.93 6.52 20.60
C VAL A 111 5.45 6.23 20.45
N GLU A 112 4.63 7.25 20.22
CA GLU A 112 3.19 7.11 20.08
C GLU A 112 2.80 6.38 18.80
N ALA A 113 3.38 6.76 17.65
CA ALA A 113 3.09 6.17 16.34
C ALA A 113 3.48 4.68 16.25
N THR A 114 4.31 4.19 17.17
CA THR A 114 4.70 2.76 17.27
C THR A 114 4.19 2.09 18.55
N SER A 115 3.35 2.78 19.33
CA SER A 115 2.79 2.26 20.58
C SER A 115 1.81 1.12 20.32
N GLU A 116 1.60 0.24 21.30
CA GLU A 116 0.56 -0.78 21.19
C GLU A 116 -0.84 -0.16 21.01
N SER A 117 -1.10 0.99 21.63
CA SER A 117 -2.35 1.74 21.45
C SER A 117 -2.56 2.21 20.00
N ALA A 118 -1.48 2.41 19.25
CA ALA A 118 -1.52 2.78 17.84
C ALA A 118 -1.58 1.56 16.92
N ILE A 119 -0.54 0.71 16.94
CA ILE A 119 -0.27 -0.29 15.90
C ILE A 119 -0.76 -1.72 16.22
N ALA A 120 -1.30 -1.98 17.42
CA ALA A 120 -1.80 -3.32 17.75
C ALA A 120 -3.11 -3.66 17.04
N THR A 121 -3.53 -4.93 17.17
CA THR A 121 -4.82 -5.42 16.66
C THR A 121 -6.04 -4.78 17.32
N SER A 122 -5.85 -4.10 18.45
CA SER A 122 -6.86 -3.27 19.12
C SER A 122 -6.53 -1.77 19.04
N GLY A 123 -5.50 -1.38 18.29
CA GLY A 123 -5.01 -0.02 18.23
C GLY A 123 -5.87 0.87 17.34
N TYR A 124 -5.76 2.19 17.53
CA TYR A 124 -6.59 3.15 16.80
C TYR A 124 -6.26 3.23 15.31
N LEU A 125 -5.06 2.84 14.87
CA LEU A 125 -4.71 2.84 13.45
C LEU A 125 -5.46 1.77 12.65
N LEU A 126 -5.88 0.67 13.29
CA LEU A 126 -6.76 -0.31 12.66
C LEU A 126 -8.09 0.31 12.23
N GLN A 127 -8.65 1.19 13.07
CA GLN A 127 -9.90 1.90 12.77
C GLN A 127 -9.74 2.88 11.60
N GLN A 128 -8.51 3.34 11.34
CA GLN A 128 -8.18 4.17 10.18
C GLN A 128 -7.87 3.35 8.92
N GLY A 129 -8.05 2.02 8.98
CA GLY A 129 -7.85 1.11 7.85
C GLY A 129 -6.40 0.66 7.63
N LEU A 130 -5.50 0.88 8.60
CA LEU A 130 -4.18 0.27 8.58
C LEU A 130 -4.26 -1.17 9.10
N ILE A 131 -3.47 -2.05 8.52
CA ILE A 131 -3.43 -3.45 8.92
C ILE A 131 -2.22 -3.66 9.85
N PRO A 132 -2.43 -4.09 11.09
CA PRO A 132 -1.35 -4.36 12.04
C PRO A 132 -0.35 -5.38 11.49
N LEU A 133 0.94 -5.06 11.64
CA LEU A 133 2.00 -6.03 11.44
C LEU A 133 1.90 -7.16 12.47
N PRO A 134 2.47 -8.35 12.19
CA PRO A 134 2.51 -9.41 13.17
C PRO A 134 3.33 -9.00 14.41
N LEU A 135 3.08 -9.68 15.53
CA LEU A 135 3.55 -9.24 16.85
C LEU A 135 5.07 -9.07 16.91
N LEU A 136 5.83 -9.95 16.28
CA LEU A 136 7.29 -9.92 16.32
C LEU A 136 7.85 -8.68 15.62
N GLU A 137 7.33 -8.35 14.44
CA GLU A 137 7.72 -7.19 13.65
C GLU A 137 7.35 -5.88 14.38
N ARG A 138 6.17 -5.82 15.03
CA ARG A 138 5.79 -4.66 15.86
C ARG A 138 6.75 -4.46 17.03
N ARG A 139 7.15 -5.54 17.71
CA ARG A 139 8.12 -5.49 18.81
C ARG A 139 9.51 -5.08 18.34
N GLN A 140 9.93 -5.52 17.16
CA GLN A 140 11.19 -5.10 16.55
C GLN A 140 11.19 -3.60 16.29
N ILE A 141 10.15 -3.07 15.64
CA ILE A 141 9.99 -1.63 15.36
C ILE A 141 10.03 -0.82 16.67
N GLN A 142 9.28 -1.25 17.70
CA GLN A 142 9.30 -0.58 19.00
C GLN A 142 10.71 -0.55 19.61
N THR A 143 11.46 -1.65 19.51
CA THR A 143 12.83 -1.73 20.02
C THR A 143 13.77 -0.82 19.23
N GLU A 144 13.65 -0.77 17.92
CA GLU A 144 14.42 0.11 17.05
C GLU A 144 14.17 1.59 17.37
N VAL A 145 12.90 1.99 17.51
CA VAL A 145 12.54 3.35 17.93
C VAL A 145 13.17 3.69 19.28
N GLN A 146 13.01 2.80 20.28
CA GLN A 146 13.59 2.99 21.61
C GLN A 146 15.13 3.11 21.59
N SER A 147 15.81 2.41 20.69
CA SER A 147 17.27 2.50 20.54
C SER A 147 17.74 3.84 19.96
N VAL A 148 16.87 4.51 19.18
CA VAL A 148 17.22 5.75 18.45
C VAL A 148 16.81 7.01 19.23
N ILE A 149 15.82 6.93 20.12
CA ILE A 149 15.35 8.08 20.92
C ILE A 149 16.09 8.26 22.26
N LYS A 150 16.76 7.21 22.76
CA LYS A 150 17.68 7.28 23.91
C LYS A 150 18.86 8.18 23.57
#